data_AF-A0A3R7XUJ2-F1
#
_entry.id   AF-A0A3R7XUJ2-F1
#
_cell.length_a   1.000
_cell.length_b   1.000
_cell.length_c   1.000
_cell.angle_alpha   90.00
_cell.angle_beta   90.00
_cell.angle_gamma   90.00
#
_symmetry.space_group_name_H-M   'P 1'
#
loop_
_entity.id
_entity.type
_entity.pdbx_description
1 polymer ?
#
loop_
_entity_poly.entity_id
_entity_poly.type
_entity_poly.pdbx_seq_one_letter_code
_entity_poly.pdbx_strand_id
1 'polypeptide(L)'
;MHDLFVSVETPTSSQHKLDTPLEASALPVTFAQLFQYADTVDYVLMILGSIAAMATGVSLPLQMIFFGDAVTSFSASLGGHVVDPDAFHQSINYVVYQGIALGTVELVGGFGQIALWSISASRQAKRIRHAYACALLRQDIGWFDLHNPTT
;
A
#
# COMPACT_ATOMS: atom_id res chain seq x y z
N MET A 1 6.51 -26.49 -66.31
CA MET A 1 6.79 -26.44 -64.86
C MET A 1 6.09 -25.20 -64.32
N HIS A 2 4.81 -25.33 -63.97
CA HIS A 2 4.04 -24.27 -63.33
C HIS A 2 3.46 -24.86 -62.06
N ASP A 3 3.73 -24.18 -60.96
CA ASP A 3 3.57 -24.70 -59.61
C ASP A 3 2.11 -24.96 -59.25
N LEU A 4 1.83 -26.22 -58.92
CA LEU A 4 0.54 -26.69 -58.44
C LEU A 4 0.47 -26.53 -56.91
N PHE A 5 0.67 -25.30 -56.42
CA PHE A 5 0.35 -25.00 -55.03
C PHE A 5 -1.17 -24.86 -54.93
N VAL A 6 -1.82 -25.93 -54.48
CA VAL A 6 -3.17 -25.83 -53.91
C VAL A 6 -3.02 -24.87 -52.72
N SER A 7 -3.49 -23.64 -52.90
CA SER A 7 -3.69 -22.71 -51.80
C SER A 7 -4.72 -23.35 -50.89
N VAL A 8 -4.26 -23.99 -49.82
CA VAL A 8 -5.12 -24.42 -48.73
C VAL A 8 -5.62 -23.13 -48.10
N GLU A 9 -6.82 -22.71 -48.48
CA GLU A 9 -7.59 -21.80 -47.66
C GLU A 9 -7.71 -22.51 -46.31
N THR A 10 -6.96 -22.01 -45.32
CA THR A 10 -7.26 -22.31 -43.92
C THR A 10 -8.75 -22.09 -43.75
N PRO A 11 -9.53 -23.08 -43.31
CA PRO A 11 -10.92 -22.85 -43.00
C PRO A 11 -10.90 -21.84 -41.87
N THR A 12 -11.08 -20.57 -42.23
CA THR A 12 -11.34 -19.49 -41.30
C THR A 12 -12.66 -19.91 -40.68
N SER A 13 -12.55 -20.61 -39.53
CA SER A 13 -13.68 -20.97 -38.69
C SER A 13 -14.58 -19.77 -38.70
N SER A 14 -15.78 -19.95 -39.27
CA SER A 14 -16.82 -18.97 -39.45
C SER A 14 -16.62 -17.82 -38.47
N GLN A 15 -16.26 -16.64 -39.00
CA GLN A 15 -16.40 -15.39 -38.26
C GLN A 15 -17.90 -15.17 -38.03
N HIS A 16 -18.48 -15.97 -37.14
CA HIS A 16 -19.64 -15.59 -36.39
C HIS A 16 -19.18 -14.33 -35.67
N LYS A 17 -19.60 -13.18 -36.20
CA LYS A 17 -19.53 -11.88 -35.53
C LYS A 17 -19.77 -12.09 -34.05
N LEU A 18 -18.71 -12.14 -33.25
CA LEU A 18 -18.78 -11.63 -31.88
C LEU A 18 -18.74 -10.11 -32.05
N ASP A 19 -19.84 -9.55 -32.57
CA ASP A 19 -20.15 -8.14 -32.45
C ASP A 19 -20.53 -7.91 -30.98
N THR A 20 -19.56 -8.01 -30.10
CA THR A 20 -19.55 -7.32 -28.83
C THR A 20 -18.09 -7.00 -28.61
N PRO A 21 -17.70 -5.71 -28.65
CA PRO A 21 -16.38 -5.34 -28.20
C PRO A 21 -16.19 -6.01 -26.83
N LEU A 22 -15.16 -6.84 -26.70
CA LEU A 22 -14.70 -7.33 -25.40
C LEU A 22 -14.08 -6.18 -24.59
N GLU A 23 -14.62 -4.96 -24.68
CA GLU A 23 -14.73 -4.11 -23.52
C GLU A 23 -15.72 -4.80 -22.57
N ALA A 24 -15.26 -5.88 -21.94
CA ALA A 24 -15.75 -6.21 -20.62
C ALA A 24 -15.50 -4.94 -19.82
N SER A 25 -16.54 -4.12 -19.66
CA SER A 25 -16.57 -2.97 -18.78
C SER A 25 -15.82 -3.39 -17.54
N ALA A 26 -14.66 -2.79 -17.29
CA ALA A 26 -13.78 -3.15 -16.20
C ALA A 26 -14.52 -2.81 -14.91
N LEU A 27 -15.44 -3.69 -14.50
CA LEU A 27 -16.23 -3.52 -13.32
C LEU A 27 -15.22 -3.46 -12.17
N PRO A 28 -15.21 -2.38 -11.39
CA PRO A 28 -14.24 -2.21 -10.34
C PRO A 28 -14.34 -3.40 -9.41
N VAL A 29 -13.21 -4.07 -9.19
CA VAL A 29 -13.14 -5.16 -8.23
C VAL A 29 -13.51 -4.64 -6.85
N THR A 30 -14.26 -5.45 -6.11
CA THR A 30 -14.64 -5.08 -4.74
C THR A 30 -13.39 -5.05 -3.87
N PHE A 31 -13.29 -4.12 -2.92
CA PHE A 31 -12.11 -3.98 -2.05
C PHE A 31 -11.72 -5.30 -1.34
N ALA A 32 -12.71 -6.10 -0.92
CA ALA A 32 -12.47 -7.41 -0.32
C ALA A 32 -11.81 -8.41 -1.29
N GLN A 33 -12.10 -8.32 -2.59
CA GLN A 33 -11.50 -9.18 -3.62
C GLN A 33 -10.03 -8.85 -3.85
N LEU A 34 -9.56 -7.65 -3.47
CA LEU A 34 -8.14 -7.32 -3.53
C LEU A 34 -7.30 -8.23 -2.64
N PHE A 35 -7.84 -8.65 -1.50
CA PHE A 35 -7.18 -9.51 -0.52
C PHE A 35 -7.51 -11.01 -0.70
N GLN A 36 -8.12 -11.40 -1.83
CA GLN A 36 -8.52 -12.80 -2.06
C GLN A 36 -7.33 -13.78 -2.08
N TYR A 37 -6.11 -13.30 -2.31
CA TYR A 37 -4.87 -14.10 -2.32
C TYR A 37 -4.09 -14.04 -1.00
N ALA A 38 -4.63 -13.38 0.03
CA ALA A 38 -4.01 -13.24 1.35
C ALA A 38 -4.17 -14.52 2.19
N ASP A 39 -3.08 -14.97 2.80
CA ASP A 39 -3.11 -16.06 3.79
C ASP A 39 -3.34 -15.55 5.22
N THR A 40 -3.57 -16.47 6.16
CA THR A 40 -3.65 -16.18 7.60
C THR A 40 -2.46 -15.34 8.11
N VAL A 41 -1.24 -15.60 7.61
CA VAL A 41 -0.07 -14.80 7.98
C VAL A 41 -0.16 -13.37 7.44
N ASP A 42 -0.69 -13.19 6.22
CA ASP A 42 -0.88 -11.87 5.63
C ASP A 42 -1.92 -11.06 6.42
N TYR A 43 -2.99 -11.71 6.89
CA TYR A 43 -3.98 -11.11 7.79
C TYR A 43 -3.36 -10.69 9.12
N VAL A 44 -2.54 -11.54 9.75
CA VAL A 44 -1.86 -11.19 11.02
C VAL A 44 -0.92 -10.00 10.83
N LEU A 45 -0.13 -9.99 9.75
CA LEU A 45 0.78 -8.89 9.41
C LEU A 45 0.01 -7.57 9.20
N MET A 46 -1.12 -7.62 8.49
CA MET A 46 -1.97 -6.44 8.24
C MET A 46 -2.64 -5.91 9.51
N ILE A 47 -3.11 -6.80 10.40
CA ILE A 47 -3.71 -6.39 11.69
C ILE A 47 -2.66 -5.72 12.57
N LEU A 48 -1.49 -6.34 12.71
CA LEU A 48 -0.39 -5.77 13.51
C LEU A 48 0.08 -4.44 12.92
N GLY A 49 0.21 -4.36 11.60
CA GLY A 49 0.57 -3.13 10.89
C GLY A 49 -0.47 -2.03 11.08
N SER A 50 -1.76 -2.37 11.07
CA SER A 50 -2.85 -1.42 11.31
C SER A 50 -2.86 -0.88 12.75
N ILE A 51 -2.59 -1.73 13.75
CA ILE A 51 -2.49 -1.30 15.15
C ILE A 51 -1.32 -0.33 15.32
N ALA A 52 -0.16 -0.64 14.74
CA ALA A 52 0.98 0.26 14.73
C ALA A 52 0.66 1.58 13.99
N ALA A 53 -0.07 1.50 12.87
CA ALA A 53 -0.50 2.67 12.11
C ALA A 53 -1.39 3.59 12.93
N MET A 54 -2.36 3.03 13.66
CA MET A 54 -3.21 3.80 14.56
C MET A 54 -2.39 4.50 15.64
N ALA A 55 -1.41 3.81 16.24
CA ALA A 55 -0.53 4.40 17.25
C ALA A 55 0.29 5.58 16.67
N THR A 56 0.85 5.42 15.47
CA THR A 56 1.60 6.50 14.81
C THR A 56 0.72 7.63 14.28
N GLY A 57 -0.54 7.36 13.94
CA GLY A 57 -1.46 8.37 13.43
C GLY A 57 -1.79 9.45 14.47
N VAL A 58 -1.74 9.11 15.76
CA VAL A 58 -1.97 10.04 16.87
C VAL A 58 -0.69 10.82 17.24
N SER A 59 0.47 10.48 16.68
CA SER A 59 1.74 11.16 16.99
C SER A 59 1.73 12.65 16.63
N LEU A 60 1.16 13.02 15.47
CA LEU A 60 1.08 14.42 15.02
C LEU A 60 0.30 15.34 15.99
N PRO A 61 -0.94 15.02 16.41
CA PRO A 61 -1.66 15.85 17.37
C PRO A 61 -0.98 15.89 18.75
N LEU A 62 -0.36 14.79 19.20
CA LEU A 62 0.42 14.80 20.45
C LEU A 62 1.63 15.72 20.36
N GLN A 63 2.34 15.72 19.23
CA GLN A 63 3.46 16.62 18.99
C GLN A 63 3.03 18.09 19.02
N MET A 64 1.82 18.41 18.54
CA MET A 64 1.26 19.77 18.61
C MET A 64 0.99 20.21 20.05
N ILE A 65 0.46 19.34 20.91
CA ILE A 65 0.23 19.65 22.33
C ILE A 65 1.56 19.94 23.04
N PHE A 66 2.57 19.08 22.83
CA PHE A 66 3.88 19.26 23.45
C PHE A 66 4.59 20.52 22.97
N PHE A 67 4.45 20.86 21.69
CA PHE A 67 4.96 22.13 21.18
C PHE A 67 4.24 23.33 21.83
N GLY A 68 2.93 23.23 22.07
CA GLY A 68 2.17 24.22 22.83
C GLY A 68 2.73 24.43 24.23
N ASP A 69 2.92 23.35 24.98
CA ASP A 69 3.48 23.39 26.34
C ASP A 69 4.90 23.98 26.37
N ALA A 70 5.71 23.66 25.36
CA ALA A 70 7.04 24.25 25.17
C ALA A 70 6.96 25.76 24.94
N VAL A 71 6.07 26.23 24.08
CA VAL A 71 5.89 27.66 23.81
C VAL A 71 5.39 28.40 25.05
N THR A 72 4.46 27.82 25.80
CA THR A 72 3.95 28.42 27.05
C THR A 72 5.01 28.52 28.13
N SER A 73 5.88 27.51 28.27
CA SER A 73 6.97 27.55 29.26
C SER A 73 8.04 28.60 28.90
N PHE A 74 8.37 28.77 27.61
CA PHE A 74 9.25 29.85 27.15
C PHE A 74 8.63 31.24 27.27
N SER A 75 7.34 31.40 26.96
CA SER A 75 6.68 32.72 27.05
C SER A 75 6.57 33.18 28.51
N ALA A 76 6.34 32.26 29.45
CA ALA A 76 6.38 32.54 30.87
C ALA A 76 7.75 33.03 31.35
N SER A 77 8.85 32.50 30.81
CA SER A 77 10.22 32.94 31.16
C SER A 77 10.59 34.31 30.58
N LEU A 78 9.99 34.71 29.46
CA LEU A 78 10.23 36.00 28.79
C LEU A 78 9.36 37.14 29.35
N GLY A 79 8.19 36.83 29.94
CA GLY A 79 7.18 37.78 30.38
C GLY A 79 7.49 38.59 31.66
N GLY A 80 8.72 38.51 32.20
CA GLY A 80 9.13 39.29 33.38
C GLY A 80 8.62 38.76 34.72
N HIS A 81 7.97 37.59 34.75
CA HIS A 81 7.76 36.86 35.99
C HIS A 81 9.10 36.30 36.48
N VAL A 82 9.38 36.39 37.78
CA VAL A 82 10.54 35.72 38.39
C VAL A 82 10.29 34.22 38.27
N VAL A 83 10.76 33.62 37.18
CA VAL A 83 10.68 32.19 36.97
C VAL A 83 11.82 31.57 37.75
N ASP A 84 11.46 30.71 38.69
CA ASP A 84 12.41 29.89 39.42
C ASP A 84 13.24 29.06 38.42
N PRO A 85 14.58 29.20 38.38
CA PRO A 85 15.43 28.48 37.42
C PRO A 85 15.18 26.96 37.42
N ASP A 86 14.87 26.40 38.59
CA ASP A 86 14.60 24.97 38.76
C ASP A 86 13.26 24.57 38.10
N ALA A 87 12.23 25.41 38.20
CA ALA A 87 10.93 25.16 37.57
C ALA A 87 11.01 25.21 36.04
N PHE A 88 11.85 26.09 35.50
CA PHE A 88 12.10 26.17 34.06
C PHE A 88 12.84 24.94 33.53
N HIS A 89 13.91 24.52 34.21
CA HIS A 89 14.65 23.31 33.87
C HIS A 89 13.76 22.06 33.92
N GLN A 90 12.89 21.96 34.93
CA GLN A 90 11.97 20.84 35.05
C GLN A 90 10.96 20.80 33.89
N SER A 91 10.41 21.95 33.49
CA SER A 91 9.47 22.06 32.38
C SER A 91 10.09 21.66 31.04
N ILE A 92 11.30 22.14 30.76
CA ILE A 92 12.04 21.76 29.53
C ILE A 92 12.39 20.27 29.53
N ASN A 93 12.91 19.75 30.64
CA ASN A 93 13.27 18.35 30.73
C ASN A 93 12.06 17.44 30.48
N TYR A 94 10.88 17.80 31.01
CA TYR A 94 9.64 17.07 30.76
C TYR A 94 9.30 17.01 29.26
N VAL A 95 9.32 18.14 28.56
CA VAL A 95 9.08 18.21 27.11
C VAL A 95 10.10 17.37 26.34
N VAL A 96 11.37 17.44 26.71
CA VAL A 96 12.46 16.66 26.07
C VAL A 96 12.24 15.15 26.26
N TYR A 97 11.95 14.69 27.47
CA TYR A 97 11.71 13.27 27.72
C TYR A 97 10.48 12.74 26.97
N GLN A 98 9.40 13.53 26.90
CA GLN A 98 8.23 13.16 26.11
C GLN A 98 8.52 13.12 24.61
N GLY A 99 9.30 14.09 24.09
CA GLY A 99 9.73 14.11 22.70
C GLY A 99 10.57 12.89 22.32
N ILE A 100 11.52 12.48 23.17
CA ILE A 100 12.33 11.27 22.96
C ILE A 100 11.45 10.01 23.00
N ALA A 101 10.52 9.93 23.95
CA ALA A 101 9.59 8.80 24.06
C ALA A 101 8.72 8.67 22.80
N LEU A 102 8.10 9.76 22.34
CA LEU A 102 7.33 9.76 21.10
C LEU A 102 8.17 9.41 19.88
N GLY A 103 9.35 10.03 19.72
CA GLY A 103 10.22 9.76 18.58
C GLY A 103 10.65 8.30 18.52
N THR A 104 10.86 7.65 19.67
CA THR A 104 11.17 6.22 19.75
C THR A 104 9.97 5.36 19.33
N VAL A 105 8.76 5.70 19.81
CA VAL A 105 7.52 5.01 19.41
C VAL A 105 7.24 5.18 17.92
N GLU A 106 7.43 6.37 17.38
CA GLU A 106 7.22 6.67 15.96
C GLU A 106 8.27 5.99 15.08
N LEU A 107 9.53 5.92 15.53
CA LEU A 107 10.56 5.19 14.81
C LEU A 107 10.22 3.69 14.72
N VAL A 108 9.93 3.05 15.86
CA VAL A 108 9.66 1.61 15.91
C VAL A 108 8.31 1.27 15.27
N GLY A 109 7.27 2.00 15.66
CA GLY A 109 5.91 1.81 15.14
C GLY A 109 5.79 2.19 13.67
N GLY A 110 6.41 3.30 13.26
CA GLY A 110 6.39 3.82 11.89
C GLY A 110 7.17 2.96 10.92
N PHE A 111 8.37 2.52 11.30
CA PHE A 111 9.11 1.55 10.51
C PHE A 111 8.38 0.19 10.48
N GLY A 112 7.90 -0.26 11.64
CA GLY A 112 7.20 -1.53 11.79
C GLY A 112 5.95 -1.62 10.92
N GLN A 113 5.08 -0.61 10.94
CA GLN A 113 3.87 -0.61 10.11
C GLN A 113 4.20 -0.71 8.62
N ILE A 114 5.18 0.06 8.13
CA ILE A 114 5.53 0.10 6.70
C ILE A 114 6.12 -1.24 6.29
N ALA A 115 7.01 -1.80 7.12
CA ALA A 115 7.61 -3.10 6.88
C ALA A 115 6.55 -4.21 6.83
N LEU A 116 5.63 -4.26 7.81
CA LEU A 116 4.58 -5.28 7.90
C LEU A 116 3.64 -5.23 6.68
N TRP A 117 3.20 -4.03 6.29
CA TRP A 117 2.37 -3.85 5.10
C TRP A 117 3.11 -4.20 3.81
N SER A 118 4.39 -3.82 3.69
CA SER A 118 5.22 -4.12 2.52
C SER A 118 5.48 -5.62 2.35
N ILE A 119 5.71 -6.33 3.46
CA ILE A 119 5.90 -7.78 3.45
C ILE A 119 4.61 -8.49 3.00
N SER A 120 3.46 -8.11 3.57
CA SER A 120 2.16 -8.67 3.17
C SER A 120 1.86 -8.40 1.68
N ALA A 121 2.07 -7.16 1.21
CA ALA A 121 1.88 -6.79 -0.18
C ALA A 121 2.79 -7.60 -1.13
N SER A 122 4.06 -7.80 -0.77
CA SER A 122 5.01 -8.57 -1.57
C SER A 122 4.60 -10.04 -1.70
N ARG A 123 4.12 -10.64 -0.60
CA ARG A 123 3.62 -12.02 -0.57
C ARG A 123 2.39 -12.19 -1.46
N GLN A 124 1.42 -11.28 -1.35
CA GLN A 124 0.22 -11.28 -2.17
C GLN A 124 0.55 -11.07 -3.66
N ALA A 125 1.42 -10.10 -3.98
CA ALA A 125 1.85 -9.84 -5.35
C ALA A 125 2.52 -11.06 -6.00
N LYS A 126 3.35 -11.81 -5.26
CA LYS A 126 3.98 -13.04 -5.75
C LYS A 126 2.94 -14.10 -6.14
N ARG A 127 1.88 -14.27 -5.33
CA ARG A 127 0.80 -15.24 -5.59
C ARG A 127 -0.05 -14.84 -6.78
N ILE A 128 -0.41 -13.56 -6.85
CA ILE A 128 -1.17 -13.01 -7.98
C ILE A 128 -0.39 -13.23 -9.28
N ARG A 129 0.90 -12.90 -9.32
CA ARG A 129 1.76 -13.12 -10.51
C ARG A 129 1.84 -14.59 -10.90
N HIS A 130 1.97 -15.48 -9.93
CA HIS A 130 2.00 -16.92 -10.18
C HIS A 130 0.66 -17.43 -10.76
N ALA A 131 -0.46 -17.08 -10.12
CA ALA A 131 -1.79 -17.45 -10.59
C ALA A 131 -2.08 -16.88 -12.00
N TYR A 132 -1.70 -15.62 -12.23
CA TYR A 132 -1.81 -14.96 -13.52
C TYR A 132 -1.00 -15.68 -14.60
N ALA A 133 0.28 -16.00 -14.36
CA ALA A 133 1.11 -16.69 -15.33
C ALA A 133 0.53 -18.08 -15.69
N CYS A 134 0.08 -18.84 -14.69
CA CYS A 134 -0.58 -20.13 -14.94
C CYS A 134 -1.88 -19.99 -15.73
N ALA A 135 -2.68 -18.96 -15.46
CA ALA A 135 -3.92 -18.70 -16.19
C ALA A 135 -3.66 -18.25 -17.64
N LEU A 136 -2.63 -17.42 -17.84
CA LEU A 136 -2.22 -16.92 -19.15
C LEU A 136 -1.71 -18.06 -20.04
N LEU A 137 -0.84 -18.93 -19.51
CA LEU A 137 -0.29 -20.07 -20.27
C LEU A 137 -1.33 -21.14 -20.64
N ARG A 138 -2.55 -21.07 -20.07
CA ARG A 138 -3.66 -21.98 -20.37
C ARG A 138 -4.67 -21.38 -21.36
N GLN A 139 -4.46 -20.15 -21.83
CA GLN A 139 -5.30 -19.55 -22.86
C GLN A 139 -5.04 -20.21 -24.23
N ASP A 140 -6.07 -20.27 -25.07
CA ASP A 140 -5.94 -20.76 -26.44
C ASP A 140 -5.21 -19.77 -27.35
N ILE A 141 -4.67 -20.27 -28.47
CA ILE A 141 -3.91 -19.46 -29.42
C ILE A 141 -4.76 -18.33 -30.04
N GLY A 142 -6.08 -18.56 -30.21
CA GLY A 142 -6.99 -17.57 -30.75
C GLY A 142 -7.20 -16.37 -29.82
N TRP A 143 -7.20 -16.59 -28.50
CA TRP A 143 -7.20 -15.53 -27.51
C TRP A 143 -5.96 -14.62 -27.64
N PHE A 144 -4.77 -15.21 -27.87
CA PHE A 144 -3.53 -14.45 -28.05
C PHE A 144 -3.53 -13.60 -29.33
N ASP A 145 -4.08 -14.13 -30.43
CA ASP A 145 -4.21 -13.38 -31.70
C ASP A 145 -5.12 -12.16 -31.55
N LEU A 146 -6.14 -12.24 -30.69
CA LEU A 146 -7.08 -11.14 -30.43
C LEU A 146 -6.51 -10.06 -29.49
N HIS A 147 -5.55 -10.40 -28.63
CA HIS A 147 -5.00 -9.50 -27.59
C HIS A 147 -3.56 -9.03 -27.88
N ASN A 148 -3.24 -8.81 -29.15
CA ASN A 148 -1.90 -8.41 -29.58
C ASN A 148 -1.66 -6.90 -29.38
N PRO A 149 -0.60 -6.46 -28.68
CA PRO A 149 -0.36 -5.04 -28.38
C PRO A 149 0.14 -4.18 -29.57
N THR A 150 0.15 -4.70 -30.81
CA THR A 150 0.77 -4.04 -31.98
C THR A 150 -0.22 -3.46 -33.00
N THR A 151 -1.39 -2.99 -32.55
CA THR A 151 -2.22 -2.03 -33.31
C THR A 151 -2.55 -0.84 -32.45
#